data_AF-A0A945ZIN4-F1
#
_entry.id   AF-A0A945ZIN4-F1
#
_cell.length_a   1.000
_cell.length_b   1.000
_cell.length_c   1.000
_cell.angle_alpha   90.00
_cell.angle_beta   90.00
_cell.angle_gamma   90.00
#
_symmetry.space_group_name_H-M   'P 1'
#
loop_
_entity.id
_entity.type
_entity.pdbx_description
1 polymer ?
#
loop_
_entity_poly.entity_id
_entity_poly.type
_entity_poly.pdbx_seq_one_letter_code
_entity_poly.pdbx_strand_id
1 'polypeptide(L)'
;MARYTPGPWKMRPSGELWSYSRGEAPVEIGTMSWGGRQEERDGNARIIAGAADLSESLDELMLIVAQPEIIEAIFNCDRISAKSKLIIENARATLEEVTGKKLPEWPKNDPNDKRLE
;
A
#
# COMPACT_ATOMS: atom_id res chain seq x y z
N MET A 1 -28.77 -2.09 18.14
CA MET A 1 -27.42 -2.27 17.57
C MET A 1 -27.00 -0.97 16.91
N ALA A 2 -25.81 -0.46 17.18
CA ALA A 2 -25.28 0.70 16.47
C ALA A 2 -25.23 0.38 14.96
N ARG A 3 -25.73 1.29 14.12
CA ARG A 3 -25.81 1.11 12.65
C ARG A 3 -24.43 1.10 11.98
N TYR A 4 -23.40 1.58 12.68
CA TYR A 4 -22.03 1.72 12.20
C TYR A 4 -21.07 1.36 13.32
N THR A 5 -19.96 0.71 12.94
CA THR A 5 -18.84 0.43 13.84
C THR A 5 -18.17 1.76 14.23
N PRO A 6 -18.14 2.15 15.51
CA PRO A 6 -17.53 3.41 15.95
C PRO A 6 -16.03 3.44 15.60
N GLY A 7 -15.59 4.49 14.92
CA GLY A 7 -14.18 4.75 14.65
C GLY A 7 -13.54 5.65 15.72
N PRO A 8 -12.20 5.81 15.71
CA PRO A 8 -11.21 5.13 14.87
C PRO A 8 -11.00 3.67 15.25
N TRP A 9 -10.76 2.80 14.27
CA TRP A 9 -10.47 1.38 14.47
C TRP A 9 -9.08 1.03 13.95
N LYS A 10 -8.41 0.08 14.62
CA LYS A 10 -7.08 -0.43 14.24
C LYS A 10 -7.08 -1.95 14.26
N MET A 11 -6.57 -2.56 13.20
CA MET A 11 -6.35 -4.00 13.16
C MET A 11 -4.98 -4.33 13.72
N ARG A 12 -4.91 -5.31 14.62
CA ARG A 12 -3.64 -5.84 15.14
C ARG A 12 -3.09 -6.92 14.22
N PRO A 13 -1.77 -7.18 14.26
CA PRO A 13 -1.15 -8.31 13.57
C PRO A 13 -1.68 -9.69 13.97
N SER A 14 -2.47 -9.79 15.04
CA SER A 14 -3.18 -11.02 15.46
C SER A 14 -4.52 -11.21 14.74
N GLY A 15 -4.99 -10.23 13.96
CA GLY A 15 -6.32 -10.22 13.33
C GLY A 15 -7.42 -9.57 14.17
N GLU A 16 -7.14 -9.20 15.41
CA GLU A 16 -8.09 -8.47 16.27
C GLU A 16 -8.32 -7.05 15.74
N LEU A 17 -9.59 -6.64 15.71
CA LEU A 17 -10.02 -5.30 15.35
C LEU A 17 -10.43 -4.54 16.62
N TRP A 18 -9.75 -3.44 16.91
CA TRP A 18 -9.95 -2.64 18.11
C TRP A 18 -10.51 -1.28 17.76
N SER A 19 -11.54 -0.82 18.48
CA SER A 19 -12.07 0.55 18.40
C SER A 19 -11.53 1.40 19.54
N TYR A 20 -11.13 2.63 19.22
CA TYR A 20 -10.60 3.63 20.14
C TYR A 20 -11.49 4.88 20.12
N SER A 21 -12.77 4.70 20.44
CA SER A 21 -13.73 5.80 20.49
C SER A 21 -13.31 6.87 21.51
N ARG A 22 -13.49 8.15 21.15
CA ARG A 22 -13.06 9.26 22.02
C ARG A 22 -13.78 9.22 23.37
N GLY A 23 -13.01 9.19 24.45
CA GLY A 23 -13.53 9.21 25.82
C GLY A 23 -13.92 7.84 26.37
N GLU A 24 -13.75 6.78 25.59
CA GLU A 24 -14.01 5.40 26.02
C GLU A 24 -12.72 4.57 26.09
N ALA A 25 -12.75 3.49 26.86
CA ALA A 25 -11.66 2.52 26.86
C ALA A 25 -11.60 1.80 25.50
N PRO A 26 -10.41 1.39 25.02
CA PRO A 26 -10.31 0.59 23.81
C PRO A 26 -11.10 -0.72 23.95
N VAL A 27 -11.87 -1.08 22.93
CA VAL A 27 -12.67 -2.32 22.94
C VAL A 27 -12.40 -3.13 21.68
N GLU A 28 -12.27 -4.46 21.82
CA GLU A 28 -12.28 -5.36 20.67
C GLU A 28 -13.70 -5.40 20.07
N ILE A 29 -13.81 -5.04 18.81
CA ILE A 29 -15.07 -4.96 18.06
C ILE A 29 -15.25 -6.14 17.10
N GLY A 30 -14.21 -6.96 16.95
CA GLY A 30 -14.25 -8.20 16.20
C GLY A 30 -12.86 -8.79 15.99
N THR A 31 -12.83 -10.00 15.45
CA THR A 31 -11.60 -10.66 15.01
C THR A 31 -11.76 -11.10 13.56
N MET A 32 -10.80 -10.75 12.72
CA MET A 32 -10.68 -11.23 11.35
C MET A 32 -9.81 -12.48 11.35
N SER A 33 -10.31 -13.58 10.78
CA SER A 33 -9.59 -14.85 10.70
C SER A 33 -9.43 -15.30 9.26
N TRP A 34 -8.23 -15.77 8.91
CA TRP A 34 -7.95 -16.37 7.60
C TRP A 34 -7.90 -17.90 7.71
N GLY A 35 -8.34 -18.60 6.67
CA GLY A 35 -8.03 -20.02 6.52
C GLY A 35 -6.55 -20.20 6.16
N GLY A 36 -5.97 -21.37 6.43
CA GLY A 36 -4.57 -21.69 6.10
C GLY A 36 -3.72 -22.07 7.32
N ARG A 37 -2.41 -22.23 7.10
CA ARG A 37 -1.44 -22.53 8.16
C ARG A 37 -1.24 -21.29 9.05
N GLN A 38 -0.83 -21.49 10.29
CA GLN A 38 -0.64 -20.39 11.26
C GLN A 38 0.23 -19.25 10.70
N GLU A 39 1.35 -19.57 10.05
CA GLU A 39 2.27 -18.59 9.45
C GLU A 39 1.62 -17.74 8.35
N GLU A 40 0.76 -18.36 7.52
CA GLU A 40 0.01 -17.66 6.47
C GLU A 40 -1.01 -16.70 7.08
N ARG A 41 -1.67 -17.11 8.17
CA ARG A 41 -2.62 -16.27 8.91
C ARG A 41 -1.94 -15.05 9.51
N ASP A 42 -0.82 -15.24 10.20
CA ASP A 42 -0.04 -14.16 10.81
C ASP A 42 0.55 -13.23 9.74
N GLY A 43 0.95 -13.78 8.59
CA GLY A 43 1.38 -13.01 7.42
C GLY A 43 0.26 -12.12 6.87
N ASN A 44 -0.92 -12.69 6.64
CA ASN A 44 -2.09 -11.96 6.14
C ASN A 44 -2.54 -10.84 7.09
N ALA A 45 -2.55 -11.12 8.40
CA ALA A 45 -2.89 -10.15 9.41
C ALA A 45 -1.91 -8.96 9.42
N ARG A 46 -0.60 -9.21 9.28
CA ARG A 46 0.42 -8.15 9.17
C ARG A 46 0.25 -7.32 7.91
N ILE A 47 -0.03 -7.96 6.76
CA ILE A 47 -0.24 -7.27 5.49
C ILE A 47 -1.41 -6.31 5.61
N ILE A 48 -2.56 -6.76 6.09
CA ILE A 48 -3.75 -5.89 6.20
C ILE A 48 -3.53 -4.81 7.27
N ALA A 49 -2.87 -5.13 8.39
CA ALA A 49 -2.62 -4.16 9.45
C ALA A 49 -1.71 -3.01 8.97
N GLY A 50 -0.77 -3.29 8.07
CA GLY A 50 0.14 -2.29 7.49
C GLY A 50 -0.30 -1.72 6.14
N ALA A 51 -1.41 -2.18 5.56
CA ALA A 51 -1.80 -1.81 4.21
C ALA A 51 -2.10 -0.30 4.07
N ALA A 52 -2.74 0.30 5.08
CA ALA A 52 -3.02 1.74 5.09
C ALA A 52 -1.72 2.56 5.15
N ASP A 53 -0.85 2.27 6.12
CA ASP A 53 0.45 2.94 6.28
C ASP A 53 1.33 2.77 5.05
N LEU A 54 1.32 1.58 4.42
CA LEU A 54 2.04 1.32 3.18
C LEU A 54 1.49 2.14 2.02
N SER A 55 0.16 2.23 1.87
CA SER A 55 -0.47 3.05 0.84
C SER A 55 -0.10 4.52 0.99
N GLU A 56 -0.21 5.05 2.21
CA GLU A 56 0.14 6.44 2.51
C GLU A 56 1.63 6.72 2.24
N SER A 57 2.52 5.81 2.66
CA SER A 57 3.96 5.93 2.40
C SER A 57 4.29 5.91 0.90
N LEU A 58 3.56 5.12 0.10
CA LEU A 58 3.74 5.07 -1.36
C LEU A 58 3.24 6.36 -2.03
N ASP A 59 2.14 6.94 -1.55
CA ASP A 59 1.62 8.22 -2.03
C ASP A 59 2.59 9.36 -1.70
N GLU A 60 3.12 9.41 -0.47
CA GLU A 60 4.15 10.38 -0.07
C GLU A 60 5.42 10.23 -0.90
N LEU A 61 5.89 9.00 -1.12
CA LEU A 61 7.05 8.73 -1.98
C LEU A 61 6.80 9.25 -3.40
N MET A 62 5.62 9.00 -3.97
CA MET A 62 5.23 9.49 -5.29
C MET A 62 5.32 11.02 -5.36
N LEU A 63 4.82 11.73 -4.36
CA LEU A 63 4.87 13.20 -4.30
C LEU A 63 6.31 13.74 -4.26
N ILE A 64 7.22 13.04 -3.56
CA ILE A 64 8.62 13.43 -3.49
C ILE A 64 9.33 13.19 -4.83
N VAL A 65 9.17 11.99 -5.40
CA VAL A 65 9.91 11.62 -6.62
C VAL A 65 9.36 12.25 -7.89
N ALA A 66 8.14 12.78 -7.86
CA ALA A 66 7.51 13.47 -8.98
C ALA A 66 7.91 14.95 -9.12
N GLN A 67 8.71 15.50 -8.20
CA GLN A 67 9.21 16.87 -8.32
C GLN A 67 10.14 17.00 -9.54
N PRO A 68 10.00 18.03 -10.40
CA PRO A 68 10.75 18.15 -11.65
C PRO A 68 12.27 18.01 -11.49
N GLU A 69 12.83 18.64 -10.47
CA GLU A 69 14.26 18.61 -10.14
C GLU A 69 14.75 17.22 -9.72
N ILE A 70 13.90 16.44 -9.04
CA ILE A 70 14.20 15.09 -8.60
C ILE A 70 14.09 14.13 -9.79
N ILE A 71 13.07 14.29 -10.63
CA ILE A 71 12.92 13.55 -11.89
C ILE A 71 14.17 13.74 -12.75
N GLU A 72 14.60 14.99 -12.96
CA GLU A 72 15.80 15.31 -13.75
C GLU A 72 17.06 14.69 -13.13
N ALA A 73 17.22 14.76 -11.80
CA ALA A 73 18.33 14.13 -11.10
C ALA A 73 18.35 12.59 -11.26
N ILE A 74 17.18 11.95 -11.23
CA ILE A 74 17.04 10.50 -11.45
C ILE A 74 17.41 10.13 -12.88
N PHE A 75 16.93 10.88 -13.88
CA PHE A 75 17.21 10.62 -15.29
C PHE A 75 18.68 10.82 -15.64
N ASN A 76 19.32 11.84 -15.08
CA ASN A 76 20.73 12.15 -15.32
C ASN A 76 21.70 11.24 -14.54
N CYS A 77 21.20 10.34 -13.69
CA CYS A 77 22.01 9.36 -12.96
C CYS A 77 21.75 7.95 -13.49
N ASP A 78 22.59 7.47 -14.41
CA ASP A 78 22.45 6.15 -15.07
C ASP A 78 22.24 5.00 -14.08
N ARG A 79 22.96 5.01 -12.96
CA ARG A 79 22.86 3.98 -11.91
C ARG A 79 21.47 3.96 -11.27
N ILE A 80 20.92 5.14 -10.96
CA ILE A 80 19.60 5.25 -10.34
C ILE A 80 18.53 4.91 -11.37
N SER A 81 18.61 5.48 -12.58
CA SER A 81 17.70 5.23 -13.68
C SER A 81 17.57 3.73 -14.00
N ALA A 82 18.69 3.01 -14.15
CA ALA A 82 18.67 1.57 -14.41
C ALA A 82 18.05 0.77 -13.25
N LYS A 83 18.38 1.12 -12.01
CA LYS A 83 17.85 0.43 -10.82
C LYS A 83 16.35 0.68 -10.65
N SER A 84 15.88 1.90 -10.87
CA SER A 84 14.46 2.26 -10.80
C SER A 84 13.64 1.49 -11.84
N LYS A 85 14.13 1.40 -13.08
CA LYS A 85 13.49 0.59 -14.14
C LYS A 85 13.34 -0.88 -13.73
N LEU A 86 14.43 -1.49 -13.24
CA LEU A 86 14.41 -2.88 -12.80
C LEU A 86 13.40 -3.12 -11.66
N ILE A 87 13.32 -2.20 -10.69
CA ILE A 87 12.36 -2.29 -9.58
C ILE A 87 10.92 -2.24 -10.12
N ILE A 88 10.63 -1.31 -11.03
CA ILE A 88 9.31 -1.16 -11.65
C ILE A 88 8.94 -2.42 -12.44
N GLU A 89 9.86 -2.95 -13.25
CA GLU A 89 9.64 -4.16 -14.05
C GLU A 89 9.36 -5.39 -13.18
N ASN A 90 10.16 -5.59 -12.13
CA ASN A 90 9.96 -6.69 -11.19
C ASN A 90 8.61 -6.58 -10.46
N ALA A 91 8.29 -5.39 -9.95
CA ALA A 91 7.00 -5.17 -9.27
C ALA A 91 5.83 -5.47 -10.20
N ARG A 92 5.92 -5.09 -11.48
CA ARG A 92 4.88 -5.40 -12.47
C ARG A 92 4.71 -6.88 -12.71
N ALA A 93 5.82 -7.61 -12.91
CA ALA A 93 5.77 -9.04 -13.14
C ALA A 93 5.10 -9.76 -11.96
N THR A 94 5.49 -9.43 -10.74
CA THR A 94 4.89 -9.99 -9.52
C THR A 94 3.41 -9.62 -9.37
N LEU A 95 3.03 -8.37 -9.66
CA LEU A 95 1.63 -7.94 -9.58
C LEU A 95 0.77 -8.61 -10.65
N GLU A 96 1.28 -8.78 -11.87
CA GLU A 96 0.59 -9.50 -12.95
C GLU A 96 0.39 -10.97 -12.57
N GLU A 97 1.41 -11.63 -11.99
CA GLU A 97 1.33 -13.00 -11.51
C GLU A 97 0.25 -13.17 -10.42
N VAL A 98 0.20 -12.26 -9.45
CA VAL A 98 -0.74 -12.36 -8.31
C VAL A 98 -2.16 -11.92 -8.67
N THR A 99 -2.32 -10.92 -9.53
CA THR A 99 -3.64 -10.33 -9.83
C THR A 99 -4.26 -10.83 -11.14
N GLY A 100 -3.46 -11.46 -12.02
CA GLY A 100 -3.87 -11.82 -13.38
C GLY A 100 -4.11 -10.60 -14.29
N LYS A 101 -3.82 -9.38 -13.82
CA LYS A 101 -4.01 -8.15 -14.58
C LYS A 101 -2.69 -7.67 -15.17
N LYS A 102 -2.68 -7.53 -16.50
CA LYS A 102 -1.55 -6.93 -17.20
C LYS A 102 -1.50 -5.43 -16.95
N LEU A 103 -0.46 -4.97 -16.26
CA LEU A 103 -0.27 -3.55 -15.98
C LEU A 103 0.20 -2.80 -17.25
N PRO A 104 -0.17 -1.53 -17.43
CA PRO A 104 0.22 -0.73 -18.61
C PRO A 104 1.73 -0.55 -18.67
N GLU A 105 2.35 -0.64 -19.86
CA GLU A 105 3.80 -0.42 -20.07
C GLU A 105 4.27 0.95 -19.54
N TRP A 106 5.45 0.96 -18.89
CA TRP A 106 6.10 2.16 -18.36
C TRP A 106 7.17 2.60 -19.37
N PRO A 107 7.40 3.90 -19.59
CA PRO A 107 6.65 5.04 -19.11
C PRO A 107 5.57 5.40 -20.13
N LYS A 108 4.37 4.81 -20.07
CA LYS A 108 3.25 5.43 -20.77
C LYS A 108 2.92 6.71 -20.01
N ASN A 109 3.37 7.84 -20.53
CA ASN A 109 2.70 9.12 -20.29
C ASN A 109 1.26 8.92 -20.79
N ASP A 110 0.33 8.64 -19.88
CA ASP A 110 -1.08 8.79 -20.22
C ASP A 110 -1.30 10.30 -20.39
N PRO A 111 -1.61 10.78 -21.61
CA PRO A 111 -1.80 12.20 -21.87
C PRO A 111 -3.00 12.79 -21.12
N ASN A 112 -3.79 11.96 -20.42
CA ASN A 112 -4.89 12.39 -19.54
C ASN A 112 -4.56 12.22 -18.04
N ASP A 113 -3.35 11.82 -17.65
CA ASP A 113 -2.99 11.65 -16.24
C ASP A 113 -2.70 13.01 -15.57
N LYS A 114 -3.74 13.57 -14.97
CA LYS A 114 -3.70 14.87 -14.26
C LYS A 114 -3.33 14.76 -12.79
N ARG A 115 -2.87 13.60 -12.31
CA ARG A 115 -2.56 13.43 -10.88
C ARG A 115 -1.37 14.25 -10.40
N LEU A 116 -0.58 14.78 -11.33
CA LEU A 116 0.59 15.63 -11.08
C LEU A 116 0.42 17.08 -11.57
N GLU A 117 -0.80 17.46 -12.01
CA GLU A 117 -1.21 18.86 -12.29
C GLU A 117 -1.81 19.50 -11.02
#